data_AF-A0A5P8JPF6-F1
#
_entry.id   AF-A0A5P8JPF6-F1
#
_cell.length_a   1.000
_cell.length_b   1.000
_cell.length_c   1.000
_cell.angle_alpha   90.00
_cell.angle_beta   90.00
_cell.angle_gamma   90.00
#
_symmetry.space_group_name_H-M   'P 1'
#
loop_
_entity.id
_entity.type
_entity.pdbx_description
1 polymer ?
#
loop_
_entity_poly.entity_id
_entity_poly.type
_entity_poly.pdbx_seq_one_letter_code
_entity_poly.pdbx_strand_id
1 'polypeptide(L)'
;MTKETKQEVFDALMADMSHGSEQWRTRYDAAPLCVLPVLPKPVADCMEFWKAKGSILSIFGRARYAAKHSKTEQGRGVWLWILNNQNDFALAWVLNDWEVEDEPV
;
A
#
# COMPACT_ATOMS: atom_id res chain seq x y z
N MET A 1 11.89 12.37 0.07
CA MET A 1 11.03 13.11 1.01
C MET A 1 9.68 12.42 1.00
N THR A 2 9.27 11.79 2.09
CA THR A 2 7.91 11.28 2.26
C THR A 2 6.95 12.47 2.20
N LYS A 3 5.90 12.37 1.38
CA LYS A 3 4.86 13.40 1.29
C LYS A 3 4.10 13.44 2.62
N GLU A 4 3.77 14.64 3.10
CA GLU A 4 2.90 14.82 4.28
C GLU A 4 1.54 14.15 4.04
N THR A 5 1.04 13.40 5.02
CA THR A 5 -0.29 12.79 5.00
C THR A 5 -1.38 13.80 5.35
N LYS A 6 -2.64 13.49 5.01
CA LYS A 6 -3.79 14.32 5.40
C LYS A 6 -3.88 14.55 6.91
N GLN A 7 -3.47 13.56 7.71
CA GLN A 7 -3.41 13.69 9.16
C GLN A 7 -2.35 14.74 9.57
N GLU A 8 -1.15 14.67 9.02
CA GLU A 8 -0.08 15.62 9.33
C GLU A 8 -0.44 17.05 8.89
N VAL A 9 -1.11 17.22 7.74
CA VAL A 9 -1.62 18.52 7.31
C VAL A 9 -2.68 19.05 8.29
N PHE A 10 -3.57 18.18 8.76
CA PHE A 10 -4.58 18.56 9.74
C PHE A 10 -3.96 18.95 11.08
N ASP A 11 -3.01 18.17 11.58
CA ASP A 11 -2.32 18.46 12.84
C ASP A 11 -1.55 19.78 12.75
N ALA A 12 -0.90 20.05 11.60
CA ALA A 12 -0.23 21.32 11.34
C ALA A 12 -1.20 22.51 11.28
N LEU A 13 -2.37 22.34 10.67
CA LEU A 13 -3.45 23.35 10.69
C LEU A 13 -3.90 23.65 12.13
N MET A 14 -4.09 22.61 12.94
CA MET A 14 -4.53 22.77 14.34
C MET A 14 -3.45 23.44 15.20
N ALA A 15 -2.17 23.23 14.88
CA ALA A 15 -1.05 23.89 15.52
C ALA A 15 -0.88 25.36 15.09
N ASP A 16 -1.23 25.69 13.84
CA ASP A 16 -1.10 27.03 13.29
C ASP A 16 -2.32 27.45 12.46
N MET A 17 -3.32 27.96 13.18
CA MET A 17 -4.54 28.52 12.59
C MET A 17 -4.35 29.94 12.01
N SER A 18 -3.13 30.50 12.01
CA SER A 18 -2.88 31.88 11.57
C SER A 18 -2.80 32.01 10.04
N HIS A 19 -2.49 30.91 9.34
CA HIS A 19 -2.43 30.87 7.87
C HIS A 19 -3.82 30.81 7.23
N GLY A 20 -3.96 31.44 6.05
CA GLY A 20 -5.21 31.49 5.31
C GLY A 20 -5.73 30.11 4.89
N SER A 21 -7.05 29.92 4.94
CA SER A 21 -7.71 28.64 4.68
C SER A 21 -7.44 28.01 3.30
N GLU A 22 -6.91 28.77 2.35
CA GLU A 22 -6.59 28.32 0.99
C GLU A 22 -5.27 27.53 0.93
N GLN A 23 -4.26 27.94 1.71
CA GLN A 23 -2.97 27.24 1.79
C GLN A 23 -3.16 25.84 2.39
N TRP A 24 -3.95 25.75 3.48
CA TRP A 24 -4.26 24.49 4.13
C TRP A 24 -5.08 23.56 3.25
N ARG A 25 -6.09 24.08 2.53
CA ARG A 25 -6.85 23.29 1.55
C ARG A 25 -5.96 22.71 0.46
N THR A 26 -5.09 23.53 -0.14
CA THR A 26 -4.16 23.09 -1.19
C THR A 26 -3.24 21.96 -0.69
N ARG A 27 -2.66 22.11 0.50
CA ARG A 27 -1.81 21.06 1.10
C ARG A 27 -2.61 19.79 1.39
N TYR A 28 -3.82 19.94 1.94
CA TYR A 28 -4.67 18.82 2.30
C TYR A 28 -5.10 18.04 1.06
N ASP A 29 -5.44 18.71 -0.03
CA ASP A 29 -5.84 18.09 -1.30
C ASP A 29 -4.68 17.31 -1.94
N ALA A 30 -3.45 17.82 -1.85
CA ALA A 30 -2.26 17.16 -2.37
C ALA A 30 -1.74 15.99 -1.51
N ALA A 31 -2.11 15.95 -0.23
CA ALA A 31 -1.64 14.94 0.71
C ALA A 31 -2.36 13.59 0.52
N PRO A 32 -1.64 12.45 0.53
CA PRO A 32 -2.25 11.13 0.58
C PRO A 32 -3.00 10.91 1.89
N LEU A 33 -3.99 10.01 1.86
CA LEU A 33 -4.78 9.64 3.04
C LEU A 33 -3.90 9.08 4.17
N CYS A 34 -2.92 8.27 3.81
CA CYS A 34 -1.96 7.67 4.73
C CYS A 34 -0.62 7.47 4.01
N VAL A 35 0.38 7.05 4.77
CA VAL A 35 1.64 6.54 4.20
C VAL A 35 1.30 5.35 3.29
N LEU A 36 1.78 5.40 2.05
CA LEU A 36 1.56 4.32 1.10
C LEU A 36 2.39 3.09 1.52
N PRO A 37 1.84 1.89 1.43
CA PRO A 37 2.61 0.66 1.66
C PRO A 37 3.65 0.49 0.55
N VAL A 38 4.85 0.04 0.94
CA VAL A 38 5.93 -0.32 0.00
C VAL A 38 5.85 -1.81 -0.28
N LEU A 39 5.74 -2.18 -1.56
CA LEU A 39 5.59 -3.56 -1.98
C LEU A 39 6.84 -4.03 -2.75
N PRO A 40 7.33 -5.26 -2.50
CA PRO A 40 8.31 -5.87 -3.38
C PRO A 40 7.75 -5.98 -4.80
N LYS A 41 8.58 -5.75 -5.83
CA LYS A 41 8.16 -5.80 -7.23
C LYS A 41 7.34 -7.05 -7.61
N PRO A 42 7.73 -8.28 -7.21
CA PRO A 42 6.93 -9.48 -7.49
C PRO A 42 5.54 -9.50 -6.83
N VAL A 43 5.38 -8.81 -5.69
CA VAL A 43 4.09 -8.66 -5.00
C VAL A 43 3.23 -7.62 -5.71
N ALA A 44 3.83 -6.50 -6.14
CA ALA A 44 3.14 -5.48 -6.94
C ALA A 44 2.60 -6.06 -8.26
N ASP A 45 3.43 -6.81 -8.99
CA ASP A 45 3.02 -7.48 -10.24
C ASP A 45 1.90 -8.51 -9.99
N CYS A 46 1.99 -9.24 -8.87
CA CYS A 46 0.93 -10.15 -8.44
C CYS A 46 -0.39 -9.39 -8.20
N MET A 47 -0.34 -8.25 -7.51
CA MET A 47 -1.52 -7.44 -7.25
C MET A 47 -2.17 -6.91 -8.53
N GLU A 48 -1.39 -6.36 -9.46
CA GLU A 48 -1.90 -5.90 -10.75
C GLU A 48 -2.61 -7.03 -11.50
N PHE A 49 -2.01 -8.22 -11.55
CA PHE A 49 -2.60 -9.39 -12.19
C PHE A 49 -3.92 -9.82 -11.55
N TRP A 50 -4.00 -9.81 -10.21
CA TRP A 50 -5.16 -10.30 -9.49
C TRP A 50 -6.29 -9.28 -9.36
N LYS A 51 -6.00 -7.98 -9.47
CA LYS A 51 -7.01 -6.92 -9.36
C LYS A 51 -8.12 -7.03 -10.39
N ALA A 52 -7.79 -7.48 -11.60
CA ALA A 52 -8.77 -7.72 -12.65
C ALA A 52 -9.52 -9.08 -12.54
N LYS A 53 -9.10 -9.97 -11.64
CA LYS A 53 -9.48 -11.40 -11.66
C LYS A 53 -10.16 -11.90 -10.41
N GLY A 54 -10.14 -11.13 -9.32
CA GLY A 54 -10.71 -11.60 -8.07
C GLY A 54 -10.84 -10.50 -7.01
N SER A 55 -11.29 -10.92 -5.83
CA SER A 55 -11.36 -10.08 -4.64
C SER A 55 -10.14 -10.28 -3.75
N ILE A 56 -9.89 -9.32 -2.85
CA ILE A 56 -8.85 -9.46 -1.82
C ILE A 56 -8.99 -10.76 -1.01
N LEU A 57 -10.22 -11.18 -0.71
CA LEU A 57 -10.49 -12.43 0.01
C LEU A 57 -10.04 -13.66 -0.79
N SER A 58 -10.22 -13.65 -2.11
CA SER A 58 -9.76 -14.73 -3.00
C SER A 58 -8.23 -14.85 -2.98
N ILE A 59 -7.53 -13.71 -2.92
CA ILE A 59 -6.06 -13.68 -2.85
C ILE A 59 -5.57 -14.22 -1.53
N PHE A 60 -6.14 -13.80 -0.40
CA PHE A 60 -5.73 -14.33 0.91
C PHE A 60 -5.99 -15.83 1.04
N GLY A 61 -7.12 -16.32 0.51
CA GLY A 61 -7.37 -17.76 0.41
C GLY A 61 -6.30 -18.47 -0.41
N ARG A 62 -5.94 -17.92 -1.56
CA ARG A 62 -4.90 -18.47 -2.45
C ARG A 62 -3.51 -18.40 -1.84
N ALA A 63 -3.17 -17.32 -1.15
CA ALA A 63 -1.89 -17.15 -0.46
C ALA A 63 -1.71 -18.22 0.62
N ARG A 64 -2.74 -18.48 1.44
CA ARG A 64 -2.71 -19.53 2.45
C ARG A 64 -2.52 -20.93 1.85
N TYR A 65 -3.20 -21.22 0.74
CA TYR A 65 -3.02 -22.47 0.02
C TYR A 65 -1.61 -22.60 -0.57
N ALA A 66 -1.16 -21.57 -1.30
CA ALA A 66 0.09 -21.59 -2.03
C ALA A 66 1.32 -21.52 -1.12
N ALA A 67 1.27 -20.83 0.03
CA ALA A 67 2.36 -20.87 1.01
C ALA A 67 2.62 -22.30 1.54
N LYS A 68 1.55 -23.10 1.69
CA LYS A 68 1.61 -24.50 2.14
C LYS A 68 2.03 -25.47 1.03
N HIS A 69 1.64 -25.20 -0.22
CA HIS A 69 1.73 -26.19 -1.31
C HIS A 69 2.62 -25.78 -2.50
N SER A 70 3.12 -24.54 -2.56
CA SER A 70 4.00 -24.09 -3.64
C SER A 70 5.32 -24.85 -3.61
N LYS A 71 5.72 -25.36 -4.78
CA LYS A 71 6.99 -26.08 -4.98
C LYS A 71 8.16 -25.17 -5.36
N THR A 72 7.89 -23.92 -5.75
CA THR A 72 8.91 -22.95 -6.14
C THR A 72 9.09 -21.90 -5.05
N GLU A 73 10.35 -21.55 -4.79
CA GLU A 73 10.73 -20.57 -3.76
C GLU A 73 10.21 -19.16 -4.07
N GLN A 74 10.38 -18.70 -5.31
CA GLN A 74 9.83 -17.40 -5.76
C GLN A 74 8.30 -17.34 -5.66
N GLY A 75 7.61 -18.40 -6.09
CA GLY A 75 6.15 -18.50 -5.94
C GLY A 75 5.76 -18.47 -4.47
N ARG A 76 6.49 -19.17 -3.62
CA ARG A 76 6.24 -19.21 -2.17
C ARG A 76 6.52 -17.86 -1.50
N GLY A 77 7.56 -17.15 -1.93
CA GLY A 77 7.99 -15.86 -1.40
C GLY A 77 6.91 -14.80 -1.49
N VAL A 78 6.29 -14.63 -2.67
CA VAL A 78 5.17 -13.69 -2.86
C VAL A 78 4.02 -14.00 -1.91
N TRP A 79 3.59 -15.27 -1.82
CA TRP A 79 2.46 -15.65 -0.96
C TRP A 79 2.77 -15.52 0.52
N LEU A 80 4.00 -15.85 0.95
CA LEU A 80 4.45 -15.66 2.33
C LEU A 80 4.52 -14.18 2.69
N TRP A 81 5.02 -13.34 1.79
CA TRP A 81 5.04 -11.89 2.02
C TRP A 81 3.62 -11.36 2.22
N ILE A 82 2.67 -11.74 1.35
CA ILE A 82 1.26 -11.31 1.47
C ILE A 82 0.65 -11.77 2.81
N LEU A 83 0.96 -12.99 3.27
CA LEU A 83 0.46 -13.50 4.54
C LEU A 83 1.07 -12.81 5.77
N ASN A 84 2.33 -12.40 5.68
CA ASN A 84 3.03 -11.73 6.77
C ASN A 84 2.72 -10.21 6.82
N ASN A 85 2.36 -9.62 5.68
CA ASN A 85 2.08 -8.19 5.52
C ASN A 85 0.63 -7.93 5.06
N GLN A 86 -0.33 -8.64 5.66
CA GLN A 86 -1.74 -8.58 5.25
C GLN A 86 -2.34 -7.17 5.30
N ASN A 87 -1.97 -6.38 6.30
CA ASN A 87 -2.46 -5.01 6.46
C ASN A 87 -1.96 -4.11 5.33
N ASP A 88 -0.67 -4.14 5.04
CA ASP A 88 -0.05 -3.33 3.98
C ASP A 88 -0.58 -3.73 2.60
N PHE A 89 -0.71 -5.05 2.35
CA PHE A 89 -1.32 -5.54 1.12
C PHE A 89 -2.78 -5.12 0.99
N ALA A 90 -3.56 -5.19 2.07
CA ALA A 90 -4.96 -4.78 2.06
C ALA A 90 -5.12 -3.28 1.85
N LEU A 91 -4.25 -2.48 2.46
CA LEU A 91 -4.22 -1.04 2.29
C LEU A 91 -3.91 -0.67 0.84
N ALA A 92 -2.86 -1.25 0.25
CA ALA A 92 -2.52 -1.08 -1.17
C ALA A 92 -3.69 -1.47 -2.09
N TRP A 93 -4.35 -2.58 -1.79
CA TRP A 93 -5.48 -3.08 -2.56
C TRP A 93 -6.64 -2.08 -2.57
N VAL A 94 -7.06 -1.63 -1.39
CA VAL A 94 -8.21 -0.73 -1.19
C VAL A 94 -7.93 0.66 -1.75
N LEU A 95 -6.73 1.19 -1.51
CA LEU A 95 -6.34 2.51 -2.01
C LEU A 95 -6.09 2.52 -3.52
N ASN A 96 -5.78 1.35 -4.11
CA ASN A 96 -5.30 1.25 -5.48
C ASN A 96 -4.04 2.10 -5.72
N ASP A 97 -3.19 2.19 -4.71
CA ASP A 97 -1.96 2.97 -4.73
C ASP A 97 -0.94 2.35 -3.76
N TRP A 98 0.33 2.37 -4.15
CA TRP A 98 1.45 1.80 -3.39
C TRP A 98 2.79 2.25 -3.97
N GLU A 99 3.84 2.18 -3.16
CA GLU A 99 5.21 2.32 -3.64
C GLU A 99 5.78 0.93 -3.95
N VAL A 100 6.74 0.86 -4.87
CA VAL A 100 7.43 -0.40 -5.22
C VAL A 100 8.85 -0.31 -4.69
N GLU A 101 9.29 -1.34 -3.97
CA GLU A 101 10.67 -1.47 -3.50
C GLU A 101 11.59 -1.52 -4.73
N ASP A 102 12.49 -0.54 -4.86
CA ASP A 102 13.45 -0.49 -5.96
C ASP A 102 14.34 -1.74 -5.92
N GLU A 103 14.53 -2.40 -7.07
CA GLU A 103 15.46 -3.53 -7.15
C GLU A 103 16.88 -3.02 -6.82
N PRO A 104 17.62 -3.71 -5.93
CA PRO A 104 19.01 -3.35 -5.68
C PRO A 104 19.80 -3.48 -6.98
N VAL A 105 20.38 -2.36 -7.44
CA VAL A 105 21.26 -2.25 -8.62
C VAL A 105 22.54 -3.07 -8.43
#